data_AF-A0ABD4UTN1-F1
#
_entry.id   AF-A0ABD4UTN1-F1
#
_cell.length_a   1.000
_cell.length_b   1.000
_cell.length_c   1.000
_cell.angle_alpha   90.00
_cell.angle_beta   90.00
_cell.angle_gamma   90.00
#
_symmetry.space_group_name_H-M   'P 1'
#
loop_
_entity.id
_entity.type
_entity.pdbx_description
1 polymer ?
#
loop_
_entity_poly.entity_id
_entity_poly.type
_entity_poly.pdbx_seq_one_letter_code
_entity_poly.pdbx_strand_id
1 'polypeptide(L)'
;PQTDPARLSTIPRGVDIAQFPRRLQPDRRACAWAQTLLPGLPAEAPLLLLPGRGTRLKGHADGLQLLADVRTAGMPAFLWLPGAREPGREAYVRELEAEAARLSVADAVAFTEPTDRIAEAYAASNLVLQLSRKPEAFGRTVVEALSVGRPV
;
A
#
# COMPACT_ATOMS: atom_id res chain seq x y z
N PRO A 1 32.32 -1.93 5.70
CA PRO A 1 32.81 -0.85 6.59
C PRO A 1 33.50 -1.43 7.83
N GLN A 2 34.70 -0.97 8.18
CA GLN A 2 35.47 -1.37 9.38
C GLN A 2 35.34 -0.34 10.51
N THR A 3 34.16 0.26 10.66
CA THR A 3 33.92 1.30 11.68
C THR A 3 33.78 0.65 13.05
N ASP A 4 34.48 1.18 14.04
CA ASP A 4 34.38 0.78 15.44
C ASP A 4 32.91 0.85 15.94
N PRO A 5 32.31 -0.27 16.41
CA PRO A 5 30.96 -0.28 16.95
C PRO A 5 30.72 0.72 18.08
N ALA A 6 31.74 1.06 18.88
CA ALA A 6 31.62 2.04 19.96
C ALA A 6 31.39 3.47 19.45
N ARG A 7 31.65 3.73 18.16
CA ARG A 7 31.40 5.01 17.48
C ARG A 7 30.09 5.02 16.71
N LEU A 8 29.34 3.91 16.72
CA LEU A 8 28.03 3.82 16.08
C LEU A 8 26.94 4.22 17.08
N SER A 9 26.06 5.13 16.66
CA SER A 9 24.82 5.43 17.38
C SER A 9 23.63 5.27 16.43
N THR A 10 22.51 4.78 16.95
CA THR A 10 21.27 4.66 16.20
C THR A 10 20.40 5.88 16.48
N ILE A 11 20.10 6.64 15.44
CA ILE A 11 19.12 7.72 15.50
C ILE A 11 17.85 7.20 14.80
N PRO A 12 16.83 6.73 15.55
CA PRO A 12 15.57 6.31 14.93
C PRO A 12 14.93 7.53 14.27
N ARG A 13 14.56 7.45 12.99
CA ARG A 13 13.81 8.56 12.39
C ARG A 13 12.37 8.53 12.89
N GLY A 14 11.79 9.71 13.02
CA GLY A 14 10.38 9.88 13.35
C GLY A 14 9.49 9.99 12.12
N VAL A 15 8.21 10.23 12.41
CA VAL A 15 7.18 10.63 11.45
C VAL A 15 6.74 12.04 11.79
N ASP A 16 6.48 12.85 10.77
CA ASP A 16 5.84 14.15 10.97
C ASP A 16 4.35 13.94 11.26
N ILE A 17 3.95 14.09 12.51
CA ILE A 17 2.57 13.89 12.96
C ILE A 17 1.61 14.97 12.46
N ALA A 18 2.11 16.13 11.99
CA ALA A 18 1.28 17.14 11.34
C ALA A 18 0.93 16.71 9.90
N GLN A 19 1.86 16.05 9.22
CA GLN A 19 1.63 15.44 7.90
C GLN A 19 0.81 14.14 7.99
N PHE A 20 1.02 13.35 9.06
CA PHE A 20 0.40 12.04 9.29
C PHE A 20 -0.44 12.00 10.58
N PRO A 21 -1.46 12.85 10.73
CA PRO A 21 -2.22 12.97 11.97
C PRO A 21 -3.18 11.80 12.15
N ARG A 22 -3.29 11.27 13.37
CA ARG A 22 -4.24 10.19 13.66
C ARG A 22 -5.66 10.52 13.17
N ARG A 23 -6.30 9.59 12.46
CA ARG A 23 -7.68 9.71 11.97
C ARG A 23 -8.58 8.64 12.59
N LEU A 24 -9.89 8.88 12.51
CA LEU A 24 -10.91 7.91 12.87
C LEU A 24 -10.88 6.72 11.90
N GLN A 25 -11.37 5.57 12.36
CA GLN A 25 -11.54 4.38 11.54
C GLN A 25 -13.00 3.90 11.65
N PRO A 26 -13.78 3.93 10.55
CA PRO A 26 -13.44 4.44 9.21
C PRO A 26 -13.42 5.98 9.11
N ASP A 27 -12.52 6.54 8.31
CA ASP A 27 -12.56 7.95 7.90
C ASP A 27 -13.43 8.11 6.64
N ARG A 28 -14.72 8.45 6.84
CA ARG A 28 -15.70 8.51 5.75
C ARG A 28 -15.31 9.47 4.63
N ARG A 29 -14.60 10.57 4.93
CA ARG A 29 -14.17 11.53 3.90
C ARG A 29 -13.06 10.93 3.05
N ALA A 30 -12.09 10.26 3.68
CA ALA A 30 -11.03 9.57 2.97
C ALA A 30 -11.57 8.41 2.13
N CYS A 31 -12.50 7.60 2.66
CA CYS A 31 -13.14 6.52 1.90
C CYS A 31 -13.89 7.05 0.67
N ALA A 32 -14.67 8.12 0.82
CA ALA A 32 -15.38 8.75 -0.30
C ALA A 32 -14.39 9.29 -1.35
N TRP A 33 -13.31 9.93 -0.91
CA TRP A 33 -12.24 10.38 -1.82
C TRP A 33 -11.61 9.21 -2.58
N ALA A 34 -11.25 8.11 -1.91
CA ALA A 34 -10.68 6.94 -2.56
C ALA A 34 -11.62 6.35 -3.63
N GLN A 35 -12.94 6.32 -3.39
CA GLN A 35 -13.92 5.87 -4.38
C GLN A 35 -13.97 6.77 -5.62
N THR A 36 -13.69 8.08 -5.50
CA THR A 36 -13.57 8.96 -6.68
C THR A 36 -12.35 8.65 -7.55
N LEU A 37 -11.29 8.09 -6.93
CA LEU A 37 -10.02 7.79 -7.58
C LEU A 37 -9.95 6.37 -8.13
N LEU A 38 -10.68 5.43 -7.53
CA LEU A 38 -10.59 3.99 -7.79
C LEU A 38 -11.93 3.48 -8.37
N PRO A 39 -12.12 3.58 -9.70
CA PRO A 39 -13.29 3.01 -10.35
C PRO A 39 -13.45 1.53 -10.00
N GLY A 40 -14.62 1.17 -9.49
CA GLY A 40 -14.92 -0.22 -9.10
C GLY A 40 -14.73 -0.55 -7.62
N LEU A 41 -14.13 0.33 -6.79
CA LEU A 41 -14.07 0.14 -5.34
C LEU A 41 -15.50 0.19 -4.73
N PRO A 42 -16.03 -0.93 -4.18
CA PRO A 42 -17.33 -0.92 -3.53
C PRO A 42 -17.28 -0.15 -2.20
N ALA A 43 -18.38 0.50 -1.82
CA ALA A 43 -18.41 1.38 -0.65
C ALA A 43 -18.08 0.71 0.68
N GLU A 44 -18.44 -0.57 0.82
CA GLU A 44 -18.27 -1.36 2.05
C GLU A 44 -17.14 -2.41 1.93
N ALA A 45 -16.40 -2.43 0.81
CA ALA A 45 -15.32 -3.39 0.62
C ALA A 45 -14.11 -3.02 1.50
N PRO A 46 -13.51 -3.98 2.22
CA PRO A 46 -12.24 -3.76 2.89
C PRO A 46 -11.16 -3.33 1.90
N LEU A 47 -10.58 -2.16 2.11
CA LEU A 47 -9.52 -1.62 1.26
C LEU A 47 -8.14 -1.99 1.83
N LEU A 48 -7.40 -2.78 1.07
CA LEU A 48 -5.99 -3.11 1.30
C LEU A 48 -5.12 -2.11 0.53
N LEU A 49 -4.08 -1.58 1.16
CA LEU A 49 -3.18 -0.61 0.53
C LEU A 49 -1.75 -1.11 0.53
N LEU A 50 -1.13 -1.28 -0.63
CA LEU A 50 0.30 -1.54 -0.74
C LEU A 50 0.94 -0.38 -1.52
N PRO A 51 1.39 0.68 -0.83
CA PRO A 51 2.01 1.81 -1.48
C PRO A 51 3.45 1.46 -1.86
N GLY A 52 3.83 1.76 -3.09
CA GLY A 52 5.19 1.49 -3.51
C GLY A 52 5.41 1.64 -5.00
N ARG A 53 6.66 1.98 -5.35
CA ARG A 53 7.11 2.03 -6.74
C ARG A 53 6.94 0.69 -7.42
N GLY A 54 6.51 0.70 -8.68
CA GLY A 54 6.33 -0.46 -9.56
C GLY A 54 7.61 -1.27 -9.78
N THR A 55 8.05 -1.99 -8.75
CA THR A 55 9.25 -2.82 -8.76
C THR A 55 8.95 -4.15 -8.07
N ARG A 56 9.64 -5.21 -8.54
CA ARG A 56 9.49 -6.56 -8.00
C ARG A 56 9.79 -6.69 -6.51
N LEU A 57 10.61 -5.79 -5.97
CA LEU A 57 11.03 -5.83 -4.58
C LEU A 57 9.92 -5.43 -3.60
N LYS A 58 8.89 -4.71 -4.08
CA LYS A 58 7.82 -4.15 -3.25
C LYS A 58 6.66 -5.12 -2.97
N GLY A 59 6.71 -6.35 -3.50
CA GLY A 59 5.74 -7.39 -3.16
C GLY A 59 4.36 -7.25 -3.82
N HIS A 60 4.26 -6.56 -4.96
CA HIS A 60 2.98 -6.40 -5.67
C HIS A 60 2.34 -7.73 -6.07
N ALA A 61 3.14 -8.68 -6.59
CA ALA A 61 2.64 -10.00 -6.97
C ALA A 61 2.15 -10.78 -5.73
N ASP A 62 2.85 -10.68 -4.61
CA ASP A 62 2.44 -11.28 -3.34
C ASP A 62 1.11 -10.65 -2.85
N GLY A 63 0.94 -9.34 -3.05
CA GLY A 63 -0.31 -8.63 -2.77
C GLY A 63 -1.48 -9.11 -3.63
N LEU A 64 -1.25 -9.40 -4.91
CA LEU A 64 -2.27 -9.98 -5.81
C LEU A 64 -2.67 -11.39 -5.36
N GLN A 65 -1.70 -12.23 -5.00
CA GLN A 65 -1.99 -13.56 -4.48
C GLN A 65 -2.77 -13.49 -3.17
N LEU A 66 -2.35 -12.62 -2.23
CA LEU A 66 -3.08 -12.38 -0.99
C LEU A 66 -4.52 -11.94 -1.24
N LEU A 67 -4.75 -11.01 -2.18
CA LEU A 67 -6.08 -10.57 -2.56
C LEU A 67 -6.94 -11.75 -3.05
N ALA A 68 -6.38 -12.60 -3.91
CA ALA A 68 -7.07 -13.78 -4.43
C ALA A 68 -7.46 -14.75 -3.32
N ASP A 69 -6.55 -15.01 -2.37
CA ASP A 69 -6.79 -15.90 -1.23
C ASP A 69 -7.88 -15.35 -0.30
N VAL A 70 -7.82 -14.05 0.02
CA VAL A 70 -8.81 -13.36 0.87
C VAL A 70 -10.20 -13.37 0.23
N ARG A 71 -10.29 -13.14 -1.08
CA ARG A 71 -11.57 -13.18 -1.82
C ARG A 71 -12.12 -14.60 -1.92
N THR A 72 -11.25 -15.59 -2.12
CA THR A 72 -11.64 -17.01 -2.09
C THR A 72 -12.17 -17.42 -0.72
N ALA A 73 -11.65 -16.84 0.36
CA ALA A 73 -12.16 -17.01 1.72
C ALA A 73 -13.48 -16.26 2.00
N GLY A 74 -14.08 -15.59 1.00
CA GLY A 74 -15.38 -14.94 1.10
C GLY A 74 -15.36 -13.48 1.51
N MET A 75 -14.18 -12.86 1.66
CA MET A 75 -14.06 -11.43 1.97
C MET A 75 -13.89 -10.62 0.68
N PRO A 76 -14.82 -9.73 0.32
CA PRO A 76 -14.77 -8.98 -0.94
C PRO A 76 -13.80 -7.79 -0.86
N ALA A 77 -12.56 -8.04 -0.45
CA ALA A 77 -11.52 -7.03 -0.34
C ALA A 77 -11.16 -6.44 -1.71
N PHE A 78 -10.64 -5.22 -1.68
CA PHE A 78 -10.12 -4.48 -2.83
C PHE A 78 -8.68 -4.08 -2.53
N LEU A 79 -7.77 -4.21 -3.51
CA LEU A 79 -6.36 -3.85 -3.36
C LEU A 79 -6.02 -2.58 -4.12
N TRP A 80 -5.39 -1.63 -3.45
CA TRP A 80 -4.88 -0.42 -4.08
C TRP A 80 -3.36 -0.35 -4.01
N LEU A 81 -2.75 -0.13 -5.17
CA LEU A 81 -1.31 -0.12 -5.42
C LEU A 81 -0.85 1.26 -5.94
N PRO A 82 -0.86 2.33 -5.09
CA PRO A 82 -0.41 3.64 -5.53
C PRO A 82 1.11 3.67 -5.71
N GLY A 83 1.53 4.26 -6.84
CA GLY A 83 2.93 4.30 -7.25
C GLY A 83 3.38 3.09 -8.08
N ALA A 84 2.50 2.11 -8.33
CA ALA A 84 2.83 1.02 -9.22
C ALA A 84 2.98 1.51 -10.68
N ARG A 85 2.14 2.46 -11.11
CA ARG A 85 2.26 3.11 -12.43
C ARG A 85 3.17 4.32 -12.34
N GLU A 86 4.41 4.15 -12.79
CA GLU A 86 5.39 5.23 -12.94
C GLU A 86 6.05 5.12 -14.32
N PRO A 87 6.55 6.24 -14.89
CA PRO A 87 7.32 6.21 -16.13
C PRO A 87 8.46 5.18 -16.08
N GLY A 88 8.53 4.32 -17.09
CA GLY A 88 9.55 3.26 -17.19
C GLY A 88 9.21 1.97 -16.43
N ARG A 89 8.00 1.85 -15.87
CA ARG A 89 7.51 0.64 -15.18
C ARG A 89 6.40 -0.10 -15.94
N GLU A 90 6.08 0.33 -17.16
CA GLU A 90 4.93 -0.14 -17.94
C GLU A 90 4.99 -1.65 -18.20
N ALA A 91 6.16 -2.19 -18.52
CA ALA A 91 6.33 -3.64 -18.72
C ALA A 91 5.99 -4.44 -17.45
N TYR A 92 6.45 -3.96 -16.29
CA TYR A 92 6.17 -4.61 -15.02
C TYR A 92 4.69 -4.47 -14.61
N VAL A 93 4.07 -3.32 -14.88
CA VAL A 93 2.63 -3.16 -14.64
C VAL A 93 1.81 -4.10 -15.52
N ARG A 94 2.17 -4.29 -16.80
CA ARG A 94 1.49 -5.26 -17.67
C ARG A 94 1.63 -6.70 -17.16
N GLU A 95 2.79 -7.06 -16.61
CA GLU A 95 2.98 -8.36 -15.95
C GLU A 95 2.00 -8.52 -14.77
N LEU A 96 1.84 -7.48 -13.94
CA LEU A 96 0.92 -7.49 -12.81
C LEU A 96 -0.55 -7.52 -13.23
N GLU A 97 -0.93 -6.83 -14.30
CA GLU A 97 -2.28 -6.87 -14.86
C GLU A 97 -2.61 -8.27 -15.39
N ALA A 98 -1.68 -8.90 -16.11
CA ALA A 98 -1.83 -10.28 -16.58
C ALA A 98 -1.95 -11.27 -15.41
N GLU A 99 -1.17 -11.05 -14.35
CA GLU A 99 -1.23 -11.87 -13.14
C GLU A 99 -2.56 -11.69 -12.39
N ALA A 100 -3.06 -10.46 -12.26
CA ALA A 100 -4.37 -10.19 -11.66
C ALA A 100 -5.51 -10.85 -12.46
N ALA A 101 -5.41 -10.86 -13.80
CA ALA A 101 -6.35 -11.56 -14.65
C ALA A 101 -6.27 -13.08 -14.46
N ARG A 102 -5.06 -13.65 -14.39
CA ARG A 102 -4.84 -15.09 -14.12
C ARG A 102 -5.41 -15.51 -12.77
N LEU A 103 -5.29 -14.66 -11.76
CA LEU A 103 -5.83 -14.86 -10.42
C LEU A 103 -7.33 -14.54 -10.30
N SER A 104 -7.98 -14.09 -11.38
CA SER A 104 -9.40 -13.68 -11.38
C SER A 104 -9.73 -12.58 -10.37
N VAL A 105 -8.82 -11.60 -10.20
CA VAL A 105 -8.98 -10.45 -9.29
C VAL A 105 -8.77 -9.10 -9.98
N ALA A 106 -8.72 -9.07 -11.30
CA ALA A 106 -8.47 -7.86 -12.08
C ALA A 106 -9.52 -6.74 -11.86
N ASP A 107 -10.74 -7.10 -11.45
CA ASP A 107 -11.83 -6.20 -11.08
C ASP A 107 -11.72 -5.67 -9.63
N ALA A 108 -10.84 -6.25 -8.82
CA ALA A 108 -10.68 -5.96 -7.40
C ALA A 108 -9.30 -5.35 -7.05
N VAL A 109 -8.55 -4.90 -8.06
CA VAL A 109 -7.25 -4.25 -7.87
C VAL A 109 -7.13 -2.97 -8.69
N ALA A 110 -6.52 -1.94 -8.11
CA ALA A 110 -6.18 -0.71 -8.80
C ALA A 110 -4.67 -0.42 -8.75
N PHE A 111 -4.05 -0.35 -9.92
CA PHE A 111 -2.69 0.15 -10.10
C PHE A 111 -2.77 1.64 -10.49
N THR A 112 -2.26 2.53 -9.63
CA THR A 112 -2.34 3.99 -9.88
C THR A 112 -0.96 4.63 -9.87
N GLU A 113 -0.90 5.87 -10.35
CA GLU A 113 0.27 6.74 -10.16
C GLU A 113 0.51 7.02 -8.66
N PRO A 114 1.71 7.51 -8.30
CA PRO A 114 1.97 8.01 -6.95
C PRO A 114 0.97 9.09 -6.56
N THR A 115 0.58 9.12 -5.28
CA THR A 115 -0.28 10.17 -4.72
C THR A 115 0.50 11.03 -3.72
N ASP A 116 0.28 12.34 -3.78
CA ASP A 116 0.73 13.31 -2.79
C ASP A 116 -0.15 13.28 -1.52
N ARG A 117 -1.35 12.71 -1.60
CA ARG A 117 -2.33 12.56 -0.50
C ARG A 117 -2.22 11.21 0.20
N ILE A 118 -1.00 10.70 0.39
CA ILE A 118 -0.75 9.37 0.97
C ILE A 118 -1.33 9.22 2.39
N ALA A 119 -1.37 10.28 3.21
CA ALA A 119 -1.99 10.25 4.54
C ALA A 119 -3.51 9.96 4.47
N GLU A 120 -4.17 10.44 3.42
CA GLU A 120 -5.58 10.14 3.15
C GLU A 120 -5.77 8.75 2.56
N ALA A 121 -4.84 8.27 1.72
CA ALA A 121 -4.85 6.90 1.25
C ALA A 121 -4.76 5.90 2.40
N TYR A 122 -3.85 6.15 3.35
CA TYR A 122 -3.84 5.41 4.61
C TYR A 122 -5.21 5.51 5.31
N ALA A 123 -5.89 6.66 5.31
CA ALA A 123 -7.10 6.88 6.10
C ALA A 123 -8.33 6.20 5.52
N ALA A 124 -8.34 6.05 4.20
CA ALA A 124 -9.35 5.29 3.47
C ALA A 124 -9.20 3.77 3.67
N SER A 125 -8.03 3.30 4.11
CA SER A 125 -7.67 1.88 4.07
C SER A 125 -7.95 1.16 5.38
N ASN A 126 -8.36 -0.11 5.28
CA ASN A 126 -8.55 -0.99 6.42
C ASN A 126 -7.24 -1.61 6.90
N LEU A 127 -6.33 -1.91 5.97
CA LEU A 127 -5.03 -2.51 6.23
C LEU A 127 -3.99 -1.96 5.25
N VAL A 128 -2.82 -1.57 5.76
CA VAL A 128 -1.67 -1.20 4.93
C VAL A 128 -0.73 -2.39 4.86
N LEU A 129 -0.38 -2.83 3.67
CA LEU A 129 0.49 -3.98 3.45
C LEU A 129 1.94 -3.54 3.31
N GLN A 130 2.85 -4.32 3.87
CA GLN A 130 4.30 -4.14 3.73
C GLN A 130 4.95 -5.46 3.29
N LEU A 131 4.90 -5.74 1.99
CA LEU A 131 5.28 -7.04 1.41
C LEU A 131 6.67 -7.03 0.75
N SER A 132 7.55 -6.10 1.16
CA SER A 132 8.87 -5.98 0.54
C SER A 132 9.75 -7.22 0.82
N ARG A 133 10.24 -7.86 -0.24
CA ARG A 133 11.03 -9.12 -0.15
C ARG A 133 12.49 -8.93 0.27
N LYS A 134 12.97 -7.69 0.33
CA LYS A 134 14.26 -7.33 0.91
C LYS A 134 14.02 -6.45 2.13
N PRO A 135 14.87 -6.55 3.17
CA PRO A 135 14.82 -5.65 4.30
C PRO A 135 14.74 -4.21 3.81
N GLU A 136 13.62 -3.55 4.08
CA GLU A 136 13.48 -2.15 3.71
C GLU A 136 14.33 -1.35 4.69
N ALA A 137 15.20 -0.47 4.17
CA ALA A 137 16.21 0.21 4.99
C ALA A 137 15.62 1.08 6.11
N PHE A 138 14.29 1.35 6.11
CA PHE A 138 13.66 2.18 7.13
C PHE A 138 12.18 1.88 7.44
N GLY A 139 11.37 1.38 6.50
CA GLY A 139 9.96 1.10 6.79
C GLY A 139 9.09 2.34 6.99
N ARG A 140 9.34 3.43 6.26
CA ARG A 140 8.60 4.71 6.41
C ARG A 140 7.08 4.50 6.38
N THR A 141 6.61 3.70 5.43
CA THR A 141 5.20 3.35 5.26
C THR A 141 4.59 2.79 6.55
N VAL A 142 5.32 1.96 7.28
CA VAL A 142 4.84 1.35 8.53
C VAL A 142 4.60 2.43 9.58
N VAL A 143 5.59 3.28 9.84
CA VAL A 143 5.49 4.32 10.87
C VAL A 143 4.46 5.38 10.48
N GLU A 144 4.40 5.76 9.20
CA GLU A 144 3.38 6.67 8.67
C GLU A 144 1.98 6.09 8.88
N ALA A 145 1.70 4.87 8.40
CA ALA A 145 0.40 4.22 8.54
C ALA A 145 -0.05 4.09 10.00
N LEU A 146 0.85 3.66 10.89
CA LEU A 146 0.59 3.56 12.32
C LEU A 146 0.31 4.93 12.95
N SER A 147 1.04 5.98 12.56
CA SER A 147 0.81 7.36 13.02
C SER A 147 -0.59 7.85 12.68
N VAL A 148 -1.01 7.60 11.43
CA VAL A 148 -2.36 7.97 11.02
C VAL A 148 -3.42 7.04 11.66
N GLY A 149 -3.03 5.86 12.16
CA GLY A 149 -3.86 4.98 12.98
C GLY A 149 -4.38 3.74 12.26
N ARG A 150 -3.66 3.24 11.25
CA ARG A 150 -4.01 2.03 10.51
C ARG A 150 -3.12 0.85 10.89
N PRO A 151 -3.67 -0.38 10.91
CA PRO A 151 -2.87 -1.57 11.06
C PRO A 151 -1.97 -1.78 9.84
N VAL A 152 -0.84 -2.45 10.08
CA VAL A 152 0.17 -2.83 9.10
C VAL A 152 0.48 -4.32 9.24
#